data_AF-A0A2M8G9Q7-F1
#
_entry.id   AF-A0A2M8G9Q7-F1
#
_cell.length_a   1.000
_cell.length_b   1.000
_cell.length_c   1.000
_cell.angle_alpha   90.00
_cell.angle_beta   90.00
_cell.angle_gamma   90.00
#
_symmetry.space_group_name_H-M   'P 1'
#
loop_
_entity.id
_entity.type
_entity.pdbx_description
1 polymer ?
#
loop_
_entity_poly.entity_id
_entity_poly.type
_entity_poly.pdbx_seq_one_letter_code
_entity_poly.pdbx_strand_id
1 'polypeptide(L)'
;MQCNLLNLTAKCRIEIENFSGKSVESVYHDFHAKVFAMNLTAAITHPAQDVIPNENGQRKYAYRINVTQALSKMKDSIVLLFIRSNIKELLNKLLDLFIATIEPIRLGRKYPRKQSGQRRGFYPCYKPIR
;
A
#
# COMPACT_ATOMS: atom_id res chain seq x y z
N MET A 1 -11.89 5.70 14.74
CA MET A 1 -11.49 4.28 14.67
C MET A 1 -10.12 4.20 14.00
N GLN A 2 -9.11 3.79 14.79
CA GLN A 2 -7.69 3.54 14.44
C GLN A 2 -7.05 4.31 13.27
N CYS A 3 -6.91 5.64 13.42
CA CYS A 3 -5.94 6.46 12.66
C CYS A 3 -4.49 6.27 13.16
N ASN A 4 -4.07 5.04 13.45
CA ASN A 4 -2.65 4.72 13.72
C ASN A 4 -2.02 4.13 12.45
N LEU A 5 -2.01 4.92 11.38
CA LEU A 5 -1.55 4.49 10.05
C LEU A 5 -0.03 4.66 9.84
N LEU A 6 0.72 5.09 10.86
CA LEU A 6 2.18 5.23 10.80
C LEU A 6 2.89 4.33 11.82
N ASN A 7 2.54 3.05 11.87
CA ASN A 7 3.38 2.05 12.53
C ASN A 7 4.59 1.70 11.65
N LEU A 8 5.68 1.20 12.25
CA LEU A 8 6.94 0.79 11.58
C LEU A 8 6.70 -0.06 10.31
N THR A 9 5.62 -0.83 10.28
CA THR A 9 5.18 -1.65 9.14
C THR A 9 4.74 -0.83 7.92
N ALA A 10 4.11 0.33 8.10
CA ALA A 10 3.75 1.24 7.02
C ALA A 10 5.02 1.84 6.39
N LYS A 11 5.97 2.26 7.24
CA LYS A 11 7.26 2.83 6.85
C LYS A 11 8.03 1.93 5.87
N CYS A 12 8.08 0.64 6.18
CA CYS A 12 8.73 -0.37 5.33
C CYS A 12 7.95 -0.67 4.04
N ARG A 13 6.61 -0.60 4.06
CA ARG A 13 5.77 -0.93 2.89
C ARG A 13 5.83 0.13 1.80
N ILE A 14 5.95 1.39 2.18
CA ILE A 14 6.07 2.52 1.24
C ILE A 14 7.52 2.85 0.88
N GLU A 15 8.48 2.10 1.45
CA GLU A 15 9.92 2.29 1.23
C GLU A 15 10.34 3.76 1.45
N ILE A 16 9.95 4.36 2.58
CA ILE A 16 10.09 5.82 2.75
C ILE A 16 11.55 6.30 2.65
N GLU A 17 12.50 5.44 2.98
CA GLU A 17 13.94 5.69 2.99
C GLU A 17 14.59 5.47 1.61
N ASN A 18 13.84 4.97 0.61
CA ASN A 18 14.33 4.69 -0.74
C ASN A 18 14.25 5.93 -1.65
N PHE A 19 15.21 6.84 -1.56
CA PHE A 19 15.19 8.10 -2.34
C PHE A 19 15.82 7.94 -3.74
N SER A 20 15.18 8.56 -4.73
CA SER A 20 15.58 8.63 -6.13
C SER A 20 16.76 9.57 -6.39
N GLY A 21 16.98 10.55 -5.50
CA GLY A 21 18.04 11.54 -5.63
C GLY A 21 18.63 11.96 -4.29
N LYS A 22 19.69 12.79 -4.38
CA LYS A 22 20.45 13.28 -3.22
C LYS A 22 20.19 14.74 -2.90
N SER A 23 19.52 15.47 -3.80
CA SER A 23 19.17 16.86 -3.53
C SER A 23 18.05 16.92 -2.49
N VAL A 24 18.01 18.04 -1.77
CA VAL A 24 17.00 18.28 -0.74
C VAL A 24 15.60 18.23 -1.34
N GLU A 25 15.42 18.81 -2.53
CA GLU A 25 14.15 18.82 -3.26
C GLU A 25 13.70 17.41 -3.65
N SER A 26 14.61 16.58 -4.17
CA SER A 26 14.30 15.19 -4.54
C SER A 26 13.84 14.37 -3.33
N VAL A 27 14.48 14.57 -2.17
CA VAL A 27 14.08 13.92 -0.91
C VAL A 27 12.67 14.35 -0.50
N TYR A 28 12.37 15.66 -0.57
CA TYR A 28 11.02 16.17 -0.27
C TYR A 28 9.97 15.63 -1.24
N HIS A 29 10.24 15.67 -2.54
CA HIS A 29 9.31 15.17 -3.56
C HIS A 29 8.97 13.70 -3.34
N ASP A 30 9.97 12.84 -3.14
CA ASP A 30 9.77 11.41 -2.92
C ASP A 30 8.99 11.13 -1.64
N PHE A 31 9.31 11.85 -0.57
CA PHE A 31 8.58 11.73 0.70
C PHE A 31 7.10 12.08 0.50
N HIS A 32 6.80 13.24 -0.07
CA HIS A 32 5.42 13.69 -0.29
C HIS A 32 4.66 12.78 -1.25
N ALA A 33 5.28 12.34 -2.34
CA ALA A 33 4.66 11.42 -3.30
C ALA A 33 4.29 10.08 -2.65
N LYS A 34 5.19 9.50 -1.85
CA LYS A 34 4.94 8.22 -1.15
C LYS A 34 3.84 8.33 -0.11
N VAL A 35 3.86 9.39 0.70
CA VAL A 35 2.82 9.66 1.71
C VAL A 35 1.47 9.89 1.03
N PHE A 36 1.45 10.67 -0.04
CA PHE A 36 0.24 10.91 -0.83
C PHE A 36 -0.33 9.61 -1.42
N ALA A 37 0.51 8.78 -2.05
CA ALA A 37 0.07 7.50 -2.61
C ALA A 37 -0.52 6.57 -1.54
N MET A 38 0.09 6.53 -0.36
CA MET A 38 -0.44 5.75 0.77
C MET A 38 -1.81 6.26 1.23
N ASN A 39 -1.94 7.57 1.42
CA ASN A 39 -3.19 8.19 1.87
C ASN A 39 -4.30 8.00 0.85
N LEU A 40 -4.00 8.18 -0.44
CA LEU A 40 -4.96 7.99 -1.52
C LEU A 40 -5.39 6.52 -1.62
N THR A 41 -4.46 5.58 -1.49
CA THR A 41 -4.79 4.14 -1.43
C THR A 41 -5.75 3.87 -0.28
N ALA A 42 -5.43 4.38 0.93
CA ALA A 42 -6.28 4.19 2.11
C ALA A 42 -7.69 4.73 1.89
N ALA A 43 -7.81 5.95 1.33
CA ALA A 43 -9.09 6.57 1.02
C ALA A 43 -9.92 5.75 0.02
N ILE A 44 -9.29 5.26 -1.07
CA ILE A 44 -9.97 4.42 -2.08
C ILE A 44 -10.40 3.08 -1.48
N THR A 45 -9.56 2.45 -0.67
CA THR A 45 -9.83 1.13 -0.09
C THR A 45 -10.82 1.14 1.07
N HIS A 46 -11.02 2.29 1.72
CA HIS A 46 -11.91 2.42 2.88
C HIS A 46 -13.32 1.87 2.61
N PRO A 47 -14.06 2.31 1.56
CA PRO A 47 -15.41 1.78 1.30
C PRO A 47 -15.42 0.28 1.00
N ALA A 48 -14.38 -0.27 0.37
CA ALA A 48 -14.32 -1.70 0.08
C ALA A 48 -14.18 -2.55 1.35
N GLN A 49 -13.61 -2.00 2.42
CA GLN A 49 -13.47 -2.72 3.69
C GLN A 49 -14.83 -3.00 4.37
N ASP A 50 -15.84 -2.18 4.10
CA ASP A 50 -17.22 -2.35 4.60
C ASP A 50 -18.02 -3.38 3.79
N VAL A 51 -17.61 -3.67 2.54
CA VAL A 51 -18.28 -4.65 1.65
C VAL A 51 -17.82 -6.09 1.95
N ILE A 52 -16.55 -6.27 2.29
CA ILE A 52 -15.92 -7.59 2.50
C ILE A 52 -16.63 -8.49 3.55
N PRO A 53 -17.15 -7.99 4.68
CA PRO A 53 -17.86 -8.82 5.65
C PRO A 53 -19.16 -9.42 5.09
N ASN A 54 -19.87 -8.67 4.24
CA ASN A 54 -21.20 -9.03 3.75
C ASN A 54 -21.15 -10.18 2.73
N GLU A 55 -20.08 -10.27 1.93
CA GLU A 55 -19.94 -11.32 0.90
C GLU A 55 -19.39 -12.65 1.45
N ASN A 56 -18.85 -12.66 2.67
CA ASN A 56 -18.05 -13.77 3.18
C ASN A 56 -18.73 -14.62 4.27
N GLY A 57 -20.06 -14.55 4.41
CA GLY A 57 -20.82 -15.14 5.52
C GLY A 57 -20.61 -16.65 5.79
N GLN A 58 -20.04 -17.41 4.86
CA GLN A 58 -19.75 -18.85 5.02
C GLN A 58 -18.25 -19.19 5.18
N ARG A 59 -17.35 -18.20 5.16
CA ARG A 59 -15.90 -18.48 5.20
C ARG A 59 -15.38 -18.66 6.62
N LYS A 60 -14.35 -19.51 6.77
CA LYS A 60 -13.72 -19.86 8.06
C LYS A 60 -13.08 -18.67 8.80
N TYR A 61 -12.67 -17.63 8.08
CA TYR A 61 -11.95 -16.48 8.64
C TYR A 61 -12.63 -15.18 8.23
N ALA A 62 -12.42 -14.13 9.04
CA ALA A 62 -12.65 -12.76 8.59
C ALA A 62 -11.59 -12.39 7.55
N TYR A 63 -11.96 -11.59 6.56
CA TYR A 63 -11.06 -11.13 5.51
C TYR A 63 -10.84 -9.63 5.60
N ARG A 64 -9.70 -9.17 5.10
CA ARG A 64 -9.37 -7.75 4.95
C ARG A 64 -8.67 -7.50 3.63
N ILE A 65 -8.64 -6.23 3.23
CA ILE A 65 -7.87 -5.83 2.05
C ILE A 65 -6.39 -6.13 2.26
N ASN A 66 -5.76 -6.71 1.23
CA ASN A 66 -4.33 -6.87 1.18
C ASN A 66 -3.66 -5.52 0.89
N VAL A 67 -3.38 -4.75 1.95
CA VAL A 67 -2.78 -3.41 1.86
C VAL A 67 -1.47 -3.40 1.07
N THR A 68 -0.67 -4.46 1.14
CA THR A 68 0.60 -4.55 0.40
C THR A 68 0.35 -4.60 -1.11
N GLN A 69 -0.62 -5.42 -1.52
CA GLN A 69 -1.00 -5.53 -2.92
C GLN A 69 -1.71 -4.27 -3.41
N ALA A 70 -2.57 -3.67 -2.58
CA ALA A 70 -3.22 -2.41 -2.89
C ALA A 70 -2.21 -1.28 -3.15
N LEU A 71 -1.23 -1.10 -2.25
CA LEU A 71 -0.15 -0.12 -2.44
C LEU A 71 0.68 -0.41 -3.70
N SER A 72 1.02 -1.68 -3.95
CA SER A 72 1.78 -2.07 -5.14
C SER A 72 1.05 -1.68 -6.42
N LYS A 73 -0.25 -1.95 -6.52
CA LYS A 73 -1.06 -1.62 -7.70
C LYS A 73 -1.33 -0.13 -7.81
N MET A 74 -1.51 0.56 -6.68
CA MET A 74 -1.68 2.00 -6.66
C MET A 74 -0.44 2.72 -7.19
N LYS A 75 0.77 2.26 -6.85
CA LYS A 75 2.02 2.84 -7.34
C LYS A 75 2.07 2.92 -8.88
N ASP A 76 1.61 1.87 -9.56
CA ASP A 76 1.60 1.81 -11.02
C ASP A 76 0.43 2.60 -11.64
N SER A 77 -0.63 2.83 -10.87
CA SER A 77 -1.90 3.41 -11.36
C SER A 77 -2.08 4.88 -11.01
N ILE A 78 -1.37 5.40 -10.01
CA ILE A 78 -1.59 6.75 -9.48
C ILE A 78 -1.40 7.83 -10.55
N VAL A 79 -0.36 7.69 -11.38
CA VAL A 79 -0.10 8.61 -12.49
C VAL A 79 -1.22 8.54 -13.53
N LEU A 80 -1.75 7.34 -13.79
CA LEU A 80 -2.85 7.13 -14.74
C LEU A 80 -4.14 7.80 -14.29
N LEU A 81 -4.39 7.92 -12.97
CA LEU A 81 -5.56 8.61 -12.43
C LEU A 81 -5.55 10.11 -12.75
N PHE A 82 -4.37 10.72 -12.93
CA PHE A 82 -4.25 12.14 -13.27
C PHE A 82 -4.22 12.41 -14.78
N ILE A 83 -3.76 11.44 -15.58
CA ILE A 83 -3.57 11.62 -17.03
C ILE A 83 -4.80 11.18 -17.84
N ARG A 84 -5.52 10.14 -17.41
CA ARG A 84 -6.62 9.56 -18.18
C ARG A 84 -7.92 10.36 -17.98
N SER A 85 -8.73 10.48 -19.03
CA SER A 85 -10.08 11.05 -18.97
C SER A 85 -11.08 10.11 -18.26
N ASN A 86 -10.90 8.79 -18.40
CA ASN A 86 -11.84 7.78 -17.90
C ASN A 86 -11.49 7.33 -16.47
N ILE A 87 -11.36 8.29 -15.55
CA ILE A 87 -10.90 8.05 -14.17
C ILE A 87 -11.82 7.09 -13.43
N LYS A 88 -13.15 7.23 -13.61
CA LYS A 88 -14.15 6.39 -12.92
C LYS A 88 -14.00 4.91 -13.25
N GLU A 89 -13.81 4.58 -14.53
CA GLU A 89 -13.60 3.18 -14.96
C GLU A 89 -12.32 2.60 -14.38
N LEU A 90 -11.25 3.39 -14.33
CA LEU A 90 -9.99 2.98 -13.74
C LEU A 90 -10.12 2.73 -12.23
N LEU A 91 -10.84 3.60 -11.51
CA LEU A 91 -11.12 3.43 -10.09
C LEU A 91 -11.94 2.16 -9.81
N ASN A 92 -12.98 1.90 -10.61
CA ASN A 92 -13.78 0.68 -10.46
C ASN A 92 -12.92 -0.57 -10.66
N LYS A 93 -12.10 -0.61 -11.72
CA LYS A 93 -11.18 -1.73 -11.96
C LYS A 93 -10.19 -1.95 -10.81
N LEU A 94 -9.70 -0.86 -10.19
CA LEU A 94 -8.82 -0.94 -9.03
C LEU A 94 -9.55 -1.52 -7.82
N LEU A 95 -10.78 -1.06 -7.56
CA LEU A 95 -11.61 -1.58 -6.47
C LEU A 95 -11.94 -3.06 -6.65
N ASP A 96 -12.35 -3.46 -7.86
CA ASP A 96 -12.62 -4.86 -8.19
C ASP A 96 -11.39 -5.75 -7.93
N LEU A 97 -10.21 -5.26 -8.32
CA LEU A 97 -8.94 -5.96 -8.06
C LEU A 97 -8.68 -6.09 -6.56
N PHE A 98 -8.92 -5.04 -5.77
CA PHE A 98 -8.70 -5.07 -4.32
C PHE A 98 -9.66 -6.02 -3.59
N ILE A 99 -10.91 -6.09 -4.02
CA ILE A 99 -11.90 -7.04 -3.51
C ILE A 99 -11.51 -8.48 -3.88
N ALA A 100 -11.05 -8.70 -5.11
CA ALA A 100 -10.59 -10.01 -5.55
C ALA A 100 -9.32 -10.50 -4.83
N THR A 101 -8.54 -9.60 -4.24
CA THR A 101 -7.22 -9.89 -3.66
C THR A 101 -7.15 -9.77 -2.14
N ILE A 102 -8.28 -9.96 -1.47
CA ILE A 102 -8.39 -9.95 0.00
C ILE A 102 -7.59 -11.08 0.67
N GLU A 103 -7.09 -10.80 1.88
CA GLU A 103 -6.35 -11.77 2.70
C GLU A 103 -7.12 -12.13 3.98
N PRO A 104 -7.04 -13.41 4.44
CA PRO A 104 -7.70 -13.83 5.67
C PRO A 104 -6.95 -13.37 6.93
N ILE A 105 -7.70 -12.88 7.91
CA ILE A 105 -7.23 -12.57 9.25
C ILE A 105 -7.20 -13.85 10.08
N ARG A 106 -6.03 -14.49 10.16
CA ARG A 106 -5.83 -15.74 10.88
C ARG A 106 -5.42 -15.51 12.34
N LEU A 107 -6.41 -15.46 13.22
CA LEU A 107 -6.21 -15.46 14.68
C LEU A 107 -5.74 -16.84 15.17
N GLY A 108 -4.96 -16.89 16.26
CA GLY A 108 -4.57 -18.15 16.91
C GLY A 108 -3.61 -19.04 16.12
N ARG A 109 -2.53 -18.48 15.55
CA ARG A 109 -1.53 -19.29 14.83
C ARG A 109 -0.79 -20.22 15.79
N LYS A 110 -0.81 -21.54 15.52
CA LYS A 110 0.00 -22.54 16.23
C LYS A 110 1.50 -22.21 16.20
N TYR A 111 1.97 -21.66 15.08
CA TYR A 111 3.33 -21.13 14.93
C TYR A 111 3.22 -19.64 14.57
N PRO A 112 3.49 -18.71 15.51
CA PRO A 112 3.41 -17.28 15.23
C PRO A 112 4.48 -16.88 14.20
N ARG A 113 4.14 -15.91 13.34
CA ARG A 113 5.12 -15.38 12.38
C ARG A 113 6.12 -14.52 13.13
N LYS A 114 7.39 -14.93 13.15
CA LYS A 114 8.48 -14.04 13.56
C LYS A 114 8.54 -12.89 12.56
N GLN A 115 8.23 -11.68 13.00
CA GLN A 115 8.50 -10.50 12.18
C GLN A 115 10.01 -10.35 12.14
N SER A 116 10.61 -10.43 10.95
CA SER A 116 12.01 -10.03 10.80
C SER A 116 12.12 -8.55 11.19
N GLY A 117 13.20 -8.19 11.87
CA GLY A 117 13.51 -6.80 12.21
C GLY A 117 13.68 -5.93 10.96
N GLN A 118 14.12 -4.69 11.16
CA GLN A 118 14.38 -3.75 10.06
C GLN A 118 15.11 -4.44 8.91
N ARG A 119 14.53 -4.33 7.71
CA ARG A 119 15.18 -4.77 6.49
C ARG A 119 16.48 -3.98 6.34
N ARG A 120 17.50 -4.58 5.72
CA ARG A 120 18.72 -3.85 5.33
C ARG A 120 18.31 -2.61 4.53
N GLY A 121 19.00 -1.49 4.78
CA GLY A 121 18.71 -0.21 4.10
C GLY A 121 18.79 -0.31 2.58
N PHE A 122 18.21 0.66 1.90
CA PHE A 122 18.28 0.74 0.44
C PHE A 122 19.68 1.10 -0.03
N TYR A 123 20.08 0.59 -1.19
CA TYR A 123 21.34 0.99 -1.80
C TYR A 123 21.24 2.47 -2.19
N PRO A 124 22.26 3.29 -1.86
CA PRO A 124 22.26 4.69 -2.28
C PRO A 124 22.25 4.75 -3.81
N CYS A 125 21.55 5.73 -4.39
CA CYS A 125 21.73 6.07 -5.80
C CYS A 125 23.22 6.37 -6.05
N TYR A 126 23.91 5.45 -6.73
CA TYR A 126 25.33 5.59 -7.04
C TYR A 126 25.52 6.82 -7.95
N LYS A 127 26.58 7.60 -7.71
CA LYS A 127 27.01 8.59 -8.71
C LYS A 127 27.75 7.84 -9.83
N PRO A 128 27.66 8.28 -11.10
CA PRO A 128 28.36 7.65 -12.21
C PRO A 128 29.87 7.61 -11.93
N ILE A 129 30.51 6.55 -12.43
CA ILE A 129 31.97 6.44 -12.53
C ILE A 129 32.43 7.64 -13.36
N ARG A 130 33.35 8.43 -12.79
CA ARG A 130 34.08 9.42 -13.56
C ARG A 130 35.07 8.73 -14.49
#